data_AF-A0A3N0W811-F1
#
_entry.id   AF-A0A3N0W811-F1
#
_cell.length_a   1.000
_cell.length_b   1.000
_cell.length_c   1.000
_cell.angle_alpha   90.00
_cell.angle_beta   90.00
_cell.angle_gamma   90.00
#
_symmetry.space_group_name_H-M   'P 1'
#
loop_
_entity.id
_entity.type
_entity.pdbx_description
1 polymer ?
#
loop_
_entity_poly.entity_id
_entity_poly.type
_entity_poly.pdbx_seq_one_letter_code
_entity_poly.pdbx_strand_id
1 'polypeptide(L)'
;MRKLLFLIFMSFVFTFCYSQSAKKILPCYDLTEVLKVEPTPLYKPHLDASKSFGIKLLRDSKTIQKYINNGKFHKVKKTAKGYRVQKLDYSRAYLVSKAKITLEKIGSRFSKETKGHTFTVSSITRTLEDQCRLRKVNSNASLGISSHNYGNSFDISYVRFNDVLKYNPKMEIALEKVLKYYANAGRIYYIKEKQQSCYHITVRNY
;
A
#
# COMPACT_ATOMS: atom_id res chain seq x y z
N MET A 1 -8.81 -55.52 -64.80
CA MET A 1 -9.34 -55.44 -63.42
C MET A 1 -8.31 -55.97 -62.43
N ARG A 2 -7.61 -55.11 -61.68
CA ARG A 2 -7.23 -55.34 -60.28
C ARG A 2 -6.55 -54.09 -59.72
N LYS A 3 -7.07 -53.68 -58.57
CA LYS A 3 -6.95 -52.35 -57.95
C LYS A 3 -5.56 -52.14 -57.35
N LEU A 4 -4.95 -50.99 -57.62
CA LEU A 4 -3.74 -50.51 -56.95
C LEU A 4 -4.14 -49.97 -55.56
N LEU A 5 -3.74 -50.66 -54.50
CA LEU A 5 -3.95 -50.25 -53.11
C LEU A 5 -2.87 -49.24 -52.72
N PHE A 6 -3.24 -47.97 -52.58
CA PHE A 6 -2.41 -46.94 -51.96
C PHE A 6 -2.42 -47.14 -50.44
N LEU A 7 -1.27 -47.53 -49.89
CA LEU A 7 -1.01 -47.52 -48.45
C LEU A 7 -0.67 -46.08 -48.01
N ILE A 8 -1.63 -45.42 -47.37
CA ILE A 8 -1.43 -44.12 -46.73
C ILE A 8 -0.69 -44.36 -45.41
N PHE A 9 0.58 -44.00 -45.36
CA PHE A 9 1.36 -43.98 -44.13
C PHE A 9 0.94 -42.75 -43.31
N MET A 10 0.02 -42.92 -42.36
CA MET A 10 -0.38 -41.88 -41.42
C MET A 10 0.78 -41.63 -40.44
N SER A 11 1.60 -40.63 -40.75
CA SER A 11 2.67 -40.18 -39.86
C SER A 11 2.03 -39.49 -38.65
N PHE A 12 1.96 -40.20 -37.53
CA PHE A 12 1.49 -39.68 -36.26
C PHE A 12 2.50 -38.65 -35.75
N VAL A 13 2.28 -37.38 -36.05
CA VAL A 13 3.08 -36.28 -35.49
C VAL A 13 2.66 -36.14 -34.03
N PHE A 14 3.35 -36.86 -33.15
CA PHE A 14 3.32 -36.61 -31.71
C PHE A 14 3.83 -35.20 -31.48
N THR A 15 2.90 -34.26 -31.38
CA THR A 15 3.18 -32.88 -31.00
C THR A 15 3.53 -32.93 -29.52
N PHE A 16 4.82 -33.03 -29.21
CA PHE A 16 5.33 -32.82 -27.85
C PHE A 16 5.02 -31.37 -27.46
N CYS A 17 3.86 -31.15 -26.83
CA CYS A 17 3.62 -29.95 -26.06
C CYS A 17 4.61 -29.93 -24.89
N TYR A 18 5.76 -29.29 -25.09
CA TYR A 18 6.62 -28.86 -24.00
C TYR A 18 5.80 -27.92 -23.11
N SER A 19 5.25 -28.47 -22.03
CA SER A 19 4.70 -27.67 -20.94
C SER A 19 5.83 -26.81 -20.40
N GLN A 20 5.80 -25.50 -20.69
CA GLN A 20 6.73 -24.57 -20.09
C GLN A 20 6.48 -24.59 -18.58
N SER A 21 7.33 -25.32 -17.85
CA SER A 21 7.37 -25.25 -16.40
C SER A 21 7.51 -23.78 -16.01
N ALA A 22 6.49 -23.26 -15.31
CA ALA A 22 6.46 -21.88 -14.85
C ALA A 22 7.71 -21.64 -13.99
N LYS A 23 8.71 -20.93 -14.53
CA LYS A 23 9.89 -20.52 -13.78
C LYS A 23 9.38 -19.82 -12.51
N LYS A 24 9.70 -20.38 -11.33
CA LYS A 24 9.44 -19.72 -10.04
C LYS A 24 10.19 -18.40 -10.07
N ILE A 25 9.48 -17.31 -10.32
CA ILE A 25 10.03 -15.95 -10.23
C ILE A 25 10.43 -15.77 -8.76
N LEU A 26 11.73 -15.70 -8.51
CA LEU A 26 12.26 -15.40 -7.19
C LEU A 26 11.77 -14.00 -6.78
N PRO A 27 11.29 -13.84 -5.53
CA PRO A 27 10.87 -12.54 -5.03
C PRO A 27 12.05 -11.57 -5.09
N CYS A 28 11.79 -10.31 -5.42
CA CYS A 28 12.85 -9.30 -5.53
C CYS A 28 13.43 -8.86 -4.16
N TYR A 29 12.97 -9.49 -3.07
CA TYR A 29 13.43 -9.28 -1.71
C TYR A 29 13.80 -10.62 -1.07
N ASP A 30 14.77 -10.60 -0.17
CA ASP A 30 15.03 -11.69 0.76
C ASP A 30 14.28 -11.43 2.07
N LEU A 31 13.34 -12.32 2.40
CA LEU A 31 12.54 -12.18 3.62
C LEU A 31 13.40 -12.24 4.88
N THR A 32 14.45 -13.05 4.89
CA THR A 32 15.34 -13.22 6.05
C THR A 32 16.08 -11.92 6.32
N GLU A 33 16.62 -11.28 5.28
CA GLU A 33 17.29 -9.98 5.40
C GLU A 33 16.32 -8.87 5.80
N VAL A 34 15.12 -8.83 5.22
CA VAL A 34 14.10 -7.83 5.58
C VAL A 34 13.68 -7.95 7.06
N LEU A 35 13.62 -9.18 7.59
CA LEU A 35 13.23 -9.44 8.99
C LEU A 35 14.33 -9.14 10.00
N LYS A 36 15.62 -9.15 9.60
CA LYS A 36 16.76 -8.77 10.46
C LYS A 36 16.85 -7.28 10.74
N VAL A 37 16.18 -6.44 9.93
CA VAL A 37 16.23 -4.99 10.10
C VAL A 37 15.41 -4.58 11.32
N GLU A 38 16.11 -4.13 12.37
CA GLU A 38 15.49 -3.63 13.58
C GLU A 38 14.86 -2.24 13.36
N PRO A 39 13.60 -2.02 13.79
CA PRO A 39 12.97 -0.71 13.69
C PRO A 39 13.58 0.27 14.70
N THR A 40 13.66 1.54 14.30
CA THR A 40 14.08 2.61 15.21
C THR A 40 13.08 2.77 16.38
N PRO A 41 13.50 3.32 17.54
CA PRO A 41 12.59 3.58 18.66
C PRO A 41 11.36 4.42 18.28
N LEU A 42 11.53 5.40 17.37
CA LEU A 42 10.43 6.23 16.85
C LEU A 42 9.42 5.40 16.03
N TYR A 43 9.91 4.44 15.24
CA TYR A 43 9.06 3.66 14.33
C TYR A 43 8.46 2.41 14.98
N LYS A 44 9.08 1.90 16.05
CA LYS A 44 8.64 0.70 16.76
C LYS A 44 7.14 0.73 17.16
N PRO A 45 6.57 1.83 17.73
CA PRO A 45 5.14 1.92 18.02
C PRO A 45 4.24 1.78 16.79
N HIS A 46 4.69 2.22 15.61
CA HIS A 46 3.94 2.08 14.37
C HIS A 46 3.83 0.60 13.97
N LEU A 47 4.93 -0.14 14.03
CA LEU A 47 4.92 -1.58 13.71
C LEU A 47 4.11 -2.39 14.71
N ASP A 48 4.20 -2.08 16.00
CA ASP A 48 3.45 -2.79 17.03
C ASP A 48 1.94 -2.54 16.88
N ALA A 49 1.53 -1.29 16.61
CA ALA A 49 0.15 -0.96 16.27
C ALA A 49 -0.33 -1.69 15.01
N SER A 50 0.50 -1.79 13.97
CA SER A 50 0.18 -2.53 12.75
C SER A 50 -0.04 -4.02 12.99
N LYS A 51 0.81 -4.67 13.78
CA LYS A 51 0.68 -6.10 14.11
C LYS A 51 -0.60 -6.41 14.88
N SER A 52 -1.08 -5.47 15.70
CA SER A 52 -2.29 -5.64 16.51
C SER A 52 -3.60 -5.83 15.70
N PHE A 53 -3.61 -5.55 14.40
CA PHE A 53 -4.78 -5.77 13.53
C PHE A 53 -4.98 -7.24 13.12
N GLY A 54 -4.06 -8.15 13.47
CA GLY A 54 -4.15 -9.57 13.09
C GLY A 54 -4.03 -9.81 11.58
N ILE A 55 -3.42 -8.86 10.87
CA ILE A 55 -3.05 -8.99 9.46
C ILE A 55 -1.64 -9.57 9.41
N LYS A 56 -1.47 -10.67 8.68
CA LYS A 56 -0.13 -11.23 8.41
C LYS A 56 0.55 -10.33 7.39
N LEU A 57 1.88 -10.31 7.46
CA LEU A 57 2.72 -9.52 6.56
C LEU A 57 2.33 -9.73 5.09
N LEU A 58 1.96 -8.65 4.42
CA LEU A 58 1.52 -8.66 3.02
C LEU A 58 2.73 -8.85 2.11
N ARG A 59 2.88 -10.07 1.59
CA ARG A 59 4.05 -10.43 0.77
C ARG A 59 3.89 -9.99 -0.67
N ASP A 60 2.70 -10.20 -1.23
CA ASP A 60 2.41 -10.06 -2.65
C ASP A 60 0.93 -9.66 -2.90
N SER A 61 0.58 -9.50 -4.18
CA SER A 61 -0.79 -9.18 -4.59
C SER A 61 -1.82 -10.23 -4.14
N LYS A 62 -1.43 -11.51 -4.05
CA LYS A 62 -2.32 -12.62 -3.66
C LYS A 62 -2.72 -12.52 -2.19
N THR A 63 -1.79 -12.15 -1.32
CA THR A 63 -2.07 -11.94 0.11
C THR A 63 -3.08 -10.80 0.32
N ILE A 64 -2.99 -9.73 -0.47
CA ILE A 64 -3.99 -8.65 -0.43
C ILE A 64 -5.35 -9.16 -0.92
N GLN A 65 -5.41 -9.89 -2.03
CA GLN A 65 -6.67 -10.41 -2.55
C GLN A 65 -7.36 -11.35 -1.55
N LYS A 66 -6.59 -12.17 -0.83
CA LYS A 66 -7.13 -12.99 0.27
C LYS A 66 -7.82 -12.15 1.34
N TYR A 67 -7.22 -11.03 1.75
CA TYR A 67 -7.80 -10.13 2.74
C TYR A 67 -8.97 -9.27 2.22
N ILE A 68 -9.03 -9.05 0.91
CA ILE A 68 -10.22 -8.46 0.27
C ILE A 68 -11.36 -9.47 0.31
N ASN A 69 -11.12 -10.70 -0.13
CA ASN A 69 -12.13 -11.75 -0.24
C ASN A 69 -12.73 -12.15 1.12
N ASN A 70 -11.93 -12.10 2.19
CA ASN A 70 -12.42 -12.38 3.55
C ASN A 70 -13.00 -11.14 4.27
N GLY A 71 -13.19 -10.03 3.56
CA GLY A 71 -13.83 -8.82 4.08
C GLY A 71 -12.99 -7.99 5.06
N LYS A 72 -11.70 -8.31 5.28
CA LYS A 72 -10.83 -7.52 6.17
C LYS A 72 -10.31 -6.24 5.52
N PHE A 73 -10.15 -6.22 4.19
CA PHE A 73 -9.62 -5.08 3.44
C PHE A 73 -10.72 -4.43 2.60
N HIS A 74 -10.78 -3.11 2.66
CA HIS A 74 -11.80 -2.32 1.96
C HIS A 74 -11.15 -1.30 1.05
N LYS A 75 -11.73 -1.15 -0.15
CA LYS A 75 -11.27 -0.19 -1.14
C LYS A 75 -11.42 1.25 -0.60
N VAL A 76 -10.37 2.04 -0.73
CA VAL A 76 -10.35 3.47 -0.47
C VAL A 76 -10.82 4.20 -1.73
N LYS A 77 -11.78 5.12 -1.59
CA LYS A 77 -12.28 5.92 -2.72
C LYS A 77 -11.18 6.84 -3.24
N LYS A 78 -11.08 7.00 -4.56
CA LYS A 78 -10.13 7.93 -5.21
C LYS A 78 -10.35 9.37 -4.75
N THR A 79 -11.60 9.79 -4.61
CA THR A 79 -11.99 11.11 -4.12
C THR A 79 -13.04 10.95 -3.03
N ALA A 80 -12.87 11.69 -1.94
CA ALA A 80 -13.89 11.81 -0.89
C ALA A 80 -13.78 13.18 -0.20
N LYS A 81 -14.61 13.42 0.80
CA LYS A 81 -14.61 14.70 1.52
C LYS A 81 -13.26 14.94 2.18
N GLY A 82 -12.58 16.00 1.74
CA GLY A 82 -11.32 16.48 2.29
C GLY A 82 -10.07 15.72 1.87
N TYR A 83 -10.16 14.73 0.99
CA TYR A 83 -8.97 14.08 0.46
C TYR A 83 -9.13 13.54 -0.96
N ARG A 84 -7.98 13.43 -1.63
CA ARG A 84 -7.84 12.76 -2.93
C ARG A 84 -6.67 11.78 -2.88
N VAL A 85 -6.86 10.60 -3.41
CA VAL A 85 -5.81 9.59 -3.56
C VAL A 85 -5.15 9.80 -4.91
N GLN A 86 -3.83 10.02 -4.92
CA GLN A 86 -3.08 10.13 -6.17
C GLN A 86 -3.00 8.78 -6.89
N LYS A 87 -2.39 8.76 -8.08
CA LYS A 87 -2.02 7.50 -8.73
C LYS A 87 -1.00 6.75 -7.85
N LEU A 88 -1.31 5.50 -7.50
CA LEU A 88 -0.46 4.68 -6.64
C LEU A 88 0.34 3.68 -7.50
N ASP A 89 1.61 3.99 -7.79
CA ASP A 89 2.48 3.11 -8.59
C ASP A 89 3.13 1.99 -7.76
N TYR A 90 3.29 2.20 -6.46
CA TYR A 90 3.96 1.29 -5.52
C TYR A 90 3.15 1.03 -4.25
N SER A 91 1.84 1.21 -4.30
CA SER A 91 0.92 0.87 -3.22
C SER A 91 -0.49 0.65 -3.78
N ARG A 92 -1.43 0.24 -2.93
CA ARG A 92 -2.79 -0.13 -3.32
C ARG A 92 -3.80 0.54 -2.43
N ALA A 93 -4.89 0.99 -3.03
CA ALA A 93 -5.97 1.72 -2.36
C ALA A 93 -6.90 0.79 -1.56
N TYR A 94 -6.33 0.04 -0.62
CA TYR A 94 -7.04 -0.81 0.33
C TYR A 94 -6.55 -0.51 1.73
N LEU A 95 -7.45 -0.57 2.71
CA LEU A 95 -7.12 -0.44 4.13
C LEU A 95 -7.99 -1.40 4.94
N VAL A 96 -7.52 -1.77 6.12
CA VAL A 96 -8.39 -2.38 7.15
C VAL A 96 -9.51 -1.41 7.53
N SER A 97 -10.66 -1.93 7.98
CA SER A 97 -11.89 -1.13 8.18
C SER A 97 -11.66 0.10 9.06
N LYS A 98 -10.98 -0.08 10.21
CA LYS A 98 -10.68 1.01 11.14
C LYS A 98 -9.78 2.08 10.53
N ALA A 99 -8.81 1.69 9.70
CA ALA A 99 -7.90 2.63 9.05
C ALA A 99 -8.60 3.42 7.94
N LYS A 100 -9.44 2.76 7.13
CA LYS A 100 -10.30 3.43 6.13
C LYS A 100 -11.20 4.48 6.78
N ILE A 101 -11.91 4.10 7.84
CA ILE A 101 -12.82 5.00 8.57
C ILE A 101 -12.02 6.18 9.16
N THR A 102 -10.83 5.92 9.70
CA THR A 102 -9.98 6.97 10.27
C THR A 102 -9.50 7.96 9.20
N LEU A 103 -9.09 7.49 8.02
CA LEU A 103 -8.76 8.35 6.88
C LEU A 103 -9.95 9.23 6.46
N GLU A 104 -11.15 8.64 6.33
CA GLU A 104 -12.37 9.37 5.98
C GLU A 104 -12.73 10.43 7.03
N LYS A 105 -12.55 10.14 8.32
CA LYS A 105 -12.76 11.07 9.43
C LYS A 105 -11.72 12.19 9.46
N ILE A 106 -10.44 11.89 9.18
CA ILE A 106 -9.38 12.90 9.01
C ILE A 106 -9.73 13.84 7.85
N GLY A 107 -10.09 13.29 6.69
CA GLY A 107 -10.55 14.05 5.53
C GLY A 107 -11.72 14.97 5.84
N SER A 108 -12.80 14.42 6.40
CA SER A 108 -13.99 15.20 6.74
C SER A 108 -13.69 16.37 7.68
N ARG A 109 -12.83 16.14 8.69
CA ARG A 109 -12.41 17.19 9.63
C ARG A 109 -11.52 18.25 8.97
N PHE A 110 -10.53 17.83 8.19
CA PHE A 110 -9.68 18.75 7.42
C PHE A 110 -10.51 19.64 6.51
N SER A 111 -11.45 19.05 5.75
CA SER A 111 -12.37 19.79 4.89
C SER A 111 -13.20 20.81 5.67
N LYS A 112 -13.70 20.45 6.86
CA LYS A 112 -14.46 21.37 7.73
C LYS A 112 -13.59 22.54 8.20
N GLU A 113 -12.35 22.27 8.64
CA GLU A 113 -11.44 23.30 9.16
C GLU A 113 -10.88 24.22 8.06
N THR A 114 -10.87 23.75 6.83
CA THR A 114 -10.29 24.47 5.68
C THR A 114 -11.34 24.97 4.68
N LYS A 115 -12.64 24.94 5.02
CA LYS A 115 -13.71 25.41 4.12
C LYS A 115 -13.73 24.67 2.77
N GLY A 116 -13.64 23.34 2.81
CA GLY A 116 -13.82 22.48 1.62
C GLY A 116 -12.53 22.01 0.93
N HIS A 117 -11.34 22.39 1.41
CA HIS A 117 -10.09 21.97 0.78
C HIS A 117 -9.83 20.47 0.93
N THR A 118 -8.93 19.95 0.11
CA THR A 118 -8.52 18.54 0.11
C THR A 118 -7.00 18.40 0.25
N PHE A 119 -6.55 17.39 0.98
CA PHE A 119 -5.16 16.94 0.96
C PHE A 119 -4.97 15.74 0.02
N THR A 120 -3.73 15.47 -0.40
CA THR A 120 -3.43 14.29 -1.22
C THR A 120 -2.87 13.14 -0.39
N VAL A 121 -3.50 11.97 -0.50
CA VAL A 121 -2.98 10.68 -0.01
C VAL A 121 -2.01 10.13 -1.06
N SER A 122 -0.73 10.01 -0.70
CA SER A 122 0.35 9.64 -1.63
C SER A 122 0.68 8.15 -1.65
N SER A 123 0.38 7.44 -0.58
CA SER A 123 0.65 6.00 -0.42
C SER A 123 -0.34 5.38 0.56
N ILE A 124 -0.67 4.10 0.38
CA ILE A 124 -1.61 3.37 1.24
C ILE A 124 -1.02 1.98 1.53
N THR A 125 -1.66 0.88 1.13
CA THR A 125 -1.15 -0.46 1.48
C THR A 125 -0.02 -0.86 0.54
N ARG A 126 1.08 -1.40 1.08
CA ARG A 126 2.20 -1.91 0.29
C ARG A 126 2.45 -3.38 0.61
N THR A 127 2.66 -4.20 -0.41
CA THR A 127 3.26 -5.52 -0.21
C THR A 127 4.79 -5.40 -0.05
N LEU A 128 5.45 -6.49 0.36
CA LEU A 128 6.91 -6.57 0.30
C LEU A 128 7.43 -6.45 -1.15
N GLU A 129 6.71 -7.02 -2.13
CA GLU A 129 7.03 -6.83 -3.55
C GLU A 129 6.92 -5.35 -3.98
N ASP A 130 5.85 -4.66 -3.57
CA ASP A 130 5.64 -3.25 -3.88
C ASP A 130 6.75 -2.40 -3.25
N GLN A 131 7.13 -2.70 -2.01
CA GLN A 131 8.20 -2.01 -1.29
C GLN A 131 9.58 -2.27 -1.91
N CYS A 132 9.87 -3.51 -2.27
CA CYS A 132 11.09 -3.88 -2.98
C CYS A 132 11.23 -3.11 -4.30
N ARG A 133 10.15 -3.02 -5.09
CA ARG A 133 10.13 -2.23 -6.32
C ARG A 133 10.35 -0.75 -6.05
N LEU A 134 9.68 -0.19 -5.03
CA LEU A 134 9.83 1.21 -4.64
C LEU A 134 11.28 1.55 -4.28
N ARG A 135 11.97 0.65 -3.57
CA ARG A 135 13.37 0.84 -3.16
C ARG A 135 14.34 1.01 -4.35
N LYS A 136 13.99 0.51 -5.53
CA LYS A 136 14.82 0.70 -6.75
C LYS A 136 14.84 2.15 -7.22
N VAL A 137 13.83 2.94 -6.85
CA VAL A 137 13.67 4.34 -7.30
C VAL A 137 13.62 5.33 -6.14
N ASN A 138 13.49 4.85 -4.89
CA ASN A 138 13.44 5.68 -3.70
C ASN A 138 14.28 5.05 -2.59
N SER A 139 15.48 5.60 -2.38
CA SER A 139 16.42 5.16 -1.34
C SER A 139 15.90 5.36 0.09
N ASN A 140 14.91 6.22 0.29
CA ASN A 140 14.31 6.49 1.61
C ASN A 140 13.23 5.45 1.98
N ALA A 141 12.86 4.56 1.05
CA ALA A 141 11.95 3.48 1.37
C ALA A 141 12.63 2.46 2.31
N SER A 142 11.92 2.08 3.38
CA SER A 142 12.42 1.17 4.42
C SER A 142 13.09 -0.08 3.86
N LEU A 143 14.28 -0.41 4.39
CA LEU A 143 14.97 -1.67 4.14
C LEU A 143 14.20 -2.85 4.77
N GLY A 144 13.67 -2.63 5.97
CA GLY A 144 12.94 -3.60 6.76
C GLY A 144 11.42 -3.53 6.60
N ILE A 145 10.72 -4.19 7.50
CA ILE A 145 9.24 -4.18 7.54
C ILE A 145 8.69 -2.76 7.70
N SER A 146 7.71 -2.41 6.87
CA SER A 146 6.97 -1.17 6.97
C SER A 146 5.57 -1.41 7.52
N SER A 147 5.03 -0.44 8.27
CA SER A 147 3.64 -0.47 8.74
C SER A 147 2.61 -0.51 7.60
N HIS A 148 2.97 -0.04 6.40
CA HIS A 148 2.12 -0.22 5.19
C HIS A 148 1.93 -1.68 4.79
N ASN A 149 2.80 -2.60 5.24
CA ASN A 149 2.71 -4.03 4.98
C ASN A 149 1.63 -4.75 5.81
N TYR A 150 0.84 -4.01 6.58
CA TYR A 150 -0.27 -4.52 7.39
C TYR A 150 -1.62 -3.86 7.05
N GLY A 151 -1.63 -2.87 6.15
CA GLY A 151 -2.84 -2.24 5.65
C GLY A 151 -3.55 -1.28 6.60
N ASN A 152 -2.85 -0.77 7.62
CA ASN A 152 -3.35 0.25 8.55
C ASN A 152 -2.60 1.59 8.48
N SER A 153 -1.70 1.76 7.50
CA SER A 153 -0.93 2.99 7.29
C SER A 153 -1.20 3.62 5.94
N PHE A 154 -1.04 4.94 5.88
CA PHE A 154 -1.12 5.74 4.66
C PHE A 154 -0.30 7.02 4.81
N ASP A 155 0.15 7.57 3.69
CA ASP A 155 0.95 8.79 3.64
C ASP A 155 0.11 9.93 3.10
N ILE A 156 0.16 11.09 3.75
CA ILE A 156 -0.47 12.32 3.29
C ILE A 156 0.61 13.33 2.91
N SER A 157 0.60 13.83 1.69
CA SER A 157 1.51 14.92 1.29
C SER A 157 1.16 16.20 2.04
N TYR A 158 2.16 16.86 2.64
CA TYR A 158 1.97 18.18 3.25
C TYR A 158 2.30 19.34 2.30
N VAL A 159 2.63 19.04 1.05
CA VAL A 159 2.95 20.01 -0.01
C VAL A 159 1.98 19.94 -1.20
N ARG A 160 0.97 19.07 -1.13
CA ARG A 160 -0.02 18.90 -2.19
C ARG A 160 -1.44 18.99 -1.64
N PHE A 161 -2.11 20.07 -2.00
CA PHE A 161 -3.49 20.37 -1.60
C PHE A 161 -4.31 20.74 -2.83
N ASN A 162 -5.57 20.34 -2.87
CA ASN A 162 -6.46 20.58 -4.02
C ASN A 162 -5.84 20.14 -5.35
N ASP A 163 -5.12 19.01 -5.34
CA ASP A 163 -4.34 18.47 -6.47
C ASP A 163 -3.21 19.38 -7.00
N VAL A 164 -2.88 20.47 -6.30
CA VAL A 164 -1.77 21.37 -6.66
C VAL A 164 -0.55 21.05 -5.82
N LEU A 165 0.57 20.69 -6.48
CA LEU A 165 1.87 20.50 -5.84
C LEU A 165 2.53 21.87 -5.61
N LYS A 166 2.26 22.47 -4.46
CA LYS A 166 2.85 23.74 -4.04
C LYS A 166 2.81 23.84 -2.52
N TYR A 167 3.93 24.21 -1.92
CA TYR A 167 4.01 24.43 -0.48
C TYR A 167 2.97 25.48 -0.04
N ASN A 168 2.14 25.10 0.93
CA ASN A 168 1.09 25.94 1.47
C ASN A 168 1.09 25.84 3.00
N PRO A 169 1.75 26.76 3.71
CA PRO A 169 1.95 26.65 5.15
C PRO A 169 0.63 26.68 5.92
N LYS A 170 -0.37 27.43 5.45
CA LYS A 170 -1.70 27.49 6.08
C LYS A 170 -2.40 26.13 6.03
N MET A 171 -2.34 25.45 4.89
CA MET A 171 -2.96 24.12 4.73
C MET A 171 -2.19 23.04 5.50
N GLU A 172 -0.86 23.12 5.52
CA GLU A 172 -0.05 22.22 6.32
C GLU A 172 -0.37 22.35 7.82
N ILE A 173 -0.41 23.58 8.36
CA ILE A 173 -0.75 23.81 9.77
C ILE A 173 -2.14 23.26 10.10
N ALA A 174 -3.12 23.47 9.22
CA ALA A 174 -4.46 22.92 9.39
C ALA A 174 -4.46 21.38 9.39
N LEU A 175 -3.73 20.75 8.46
CA LEU A 175 -3.57 19.30 8.42
C LEU A 175 -2.90 18.78 9.69
N GLU A 176 -1.80 19.41 10.11
CA GLU A 176 -1.06 19.00 11.32
C GLU A 176 -1.93 19.13 12.58
N LYS A 177 -2.76 20.17 12.69
CA LYS A 177 -3.73 20.32 13.79
C LYS A 177 -4.73 19.17 13.83
N VAL A 178 -5.24 18.73 12.66
CA VAL A 178 -6.12 17.56 12.56
C VAL A 178 -5.38 16.30 12.98
N LEU A 179 -4.15 16.07 12.51
CA LEU A 179 -3.36 14.89 12.88
C LEU A 179 -3.05 14.85 14.38
N LYS A 180 -2.63 15.97 14.97
CA LYS A 180 -2.41 16.12 16.42
C LYS A 180 -3.67 15.77 17.21
N TYR A 181 -4.85 16.19 16.77
CA TYR A 181 -6.10 15.82 17.43
C TYR A 181 -6.32 14.30 17.46
N TYR A 182 -6.12 13.60 16.34
CA TYR A 182 -6.29 12.13 16.31
C TYR A 182 -5.17 11.40 17.07
N ALA A 183 -3.95 11.95 17.09
CA ALA A 183 -2.84 11.40 17.85
C ALA A 183 -3.09 11.50 19.36
N ASN A 184 -3.49 12.69 19.84
CA ASN A 184 -3.81 12.94 21.25
C ASN A 184 -5.02 12.12 21.72
N ALA A 185 -5.98 11.84 20.83
CA ALA A 185 -7.09 10.94 21.09
C ALA A 185 -6.70 9.44 21.09
N GLY A 186 -5.41 9.12 20.92
CA GLY A 186 -4.91 7.75 20.91
C GLY A 186 -5.32 6.93 19.68
N ARG A 187 -5.70 7.57 18.57
CA ARG A 187 -6.24 6.89 17.38
C ARG A 187 -5.21 6.63 16.30
N ILE A 188 -4.18 7.47 16.22
CA ILE A 188 -3.09 7.35 15.24
C ILE A 188 -1.73 7.60 15.89
N TYR A 189 -0.69 7.14 15.21
CA TYR A 189 0.65 7.69 15.26
C TYR A 189 0.95 8.39 13.94
N TYR A 190 1.80 9.41 13.94
CA TYR A 190 2.27 10.02 12.70
C TYR A 190 3.70 10.53 12.81
N ILE A 191 4.44 10.50 11.69
CA ILE A 191 5.80 11.01 11.56
C ILE A 191 5.82 12.00 10.39
N LYS A 192 6.48 13.16 10.57
CA LYS A 192 6.72 14.10 9.48
C LYS A 192 7.99 13.72 8.71
N GLU A 193 7.84 13.13 7.55
CA GLU A 193 8.95 12.67 6.70
C GLU A 193 9.38 13.77 5.73
N LYS A 194 10.32 14.61 6.17
CA LYS A 194 10.77 15.78 5.39
C LYS A 194 11.33 15.42 4.01
N GLN A 195 12.06 14.30 3.92
CA GLN A 195 12.68 13.84 2.67
C GLN A 195 11.65 13.42 1.61
N GLN A 196 10.44 13.00 2.02
CA GLN A 196 9.36 12.56 1.12
C GLN A 196 8.23 13.59 1.02
N SER A 197 8.33 14.69 1.78
CA SER A 197 7.31 15.73 1.87
C SER A 197 5.91 15.21 2.23
N CYS A 198 5.85 14.23 3.15
CA CYS A 198 4.61 13.63 3.63
C CYS A 198 4.58 13.46 5.16
N TYR A 199 3.38 13.27 5.69
CA TYR A 199 3.13 12.67 6.99
C TYR A 199 2.88 11.18 6.79
N HIS A 200 3.74 10.35 7.36
CA HIS A 200 3.52 8.90 7.49
C HIS A 200 2.55 8.66 8.64
N ILE A 201 1.36 8.11 8.37
CA ILE A 201 0.30 7.92 9.38
C ILE A 201 0.05 6.44 9.58
N THR A 202 -0.02 6.01 10.84
CA THR A 202 -0.37 4.64 11.23
C THR A 202 -1.55 4.67 12.18
N VAL A 203 -2.64 4.01 11.80
CA VAL A 203 -3.84 3.93 12.64
C VAL A 203 -3.65 2.87 13.70
N ARG A 204 -4.05 3.17 14.94
CA ARG A 204 -3.99 2.26 16.09
C ARG A 204 -5.23 1.35 16.13
N ASN A 205 -5.07 0.14 16.67
CA ASN A 205 -6.21 -0.74 16.94
C ASN A 205 -6.78 -0.45 18.34
N TYR A 206 -7.50 0.67 18.48
CA TYR A 206 -8.11 1.13 19.73
C TYR A 206 -9.52 0.60 19.97
#